data_AF-A0A800BKM8-F1
#
_entry.id   AF-A0A800BKM8-F1
#
_cell.length_a   1.000
_cell.length_b   1.000
_cell.length_c   1.000
_cell.angle_alpha   90.00
_cell.angle_beta   90.00
_cell.angle_gamma   90.00
#
_symmetry.space_group_name_H-M   'P 1'
#
loop_
_entity.id
_entity.type
_entity.pdbx_description
1 polymer ?
#
loop_
_entity_poly.entity_id
_entity_poly.type
_entity_poly.pdbx_seq_one_letter_code
_entity_poly.pdbx_strand_id
1 'polypeptide(L)'
;MAFRLKLRRHRRHTPIPGRVSRDRNILPKLLILVAAILIIVFILGDHGVYRLYSMKREKKRLLEEINQLREEQHELLAEKDRLENDLEYIERLARERHRMAKAGEKVFKVLEKPEP
;
A
#
# COMPACT_ATOMS: atom_id res chain seq x y z
N MET A 1 43.08 -27.36 96.30
CA MET A 1 43.80 -26.80 95.12
C MET A 1 43.70 -27.84 94.00
N ALA A 2 43.22 -27.63 92.78
CA ALA A 2 42.68 -26.47 92.07
C ALA A 2 41.60 -26.96 91.08
N PHE A 3 40.51 -26.21 91.01
CA PHE A 3 39.44 -26.29 90.01
C PHE A 3 39.97 -26.00 88.60
N ARG A 4 39.51 -26.72 87.56
CA ARG A 4 39.57 -26.21 86.19
C ARG A 4 38.38 -26.72 85.35
N LEU A 5 37.28 -26.01 85.48
CA LEU A 5 36.68 -25.11 84.48
C LEU A 5 36.10 -25.78 83.22
N LYS A 6 34.78 -25.95 83.31
CA LYS A 6 33.79 -26.14 82.24
C LYS A 6 33.92 -25.06 81.18
N LEU A 7 34.17 -25.42 79.92
CA LEU A 7 33.85 -24.57 78.77
C LEU A 7 33.17 -25.37 77.67
N ARG A 8 31.84 -25.44 77.83
CA ARG A 8 30.85 -25.87 76.85
C ARG A 8 30.80 -24.80 75.75
N ARG A 9 31.31 -25.09 74.55
CA ARG A 9 31.10 -24.23 73.37
C ARG A 9 30.05 -24.87 72.46
N HIS A 10 28.79 -24.46 72.65
CA HIS A 10 27.78 -24.58 71.61
C HIS A 10 28.18 -23.70 70.43
N ARG A 11 28.62 -24.31 69.31
CA ARG A 11 28.63 -23.62 68.02
C ARG A 11 27.29 -23.88 67.36
N ARG A 12 26.37 -22.92 67.50
CA ARG A 12 25.19 -22.83 66.66
C ARG A 12 25.65 -22.36 65.29
N HIS A 13 25.50 -23.22 64.28
CA HIS A 13 25.64 -22.80 62.89
C HIS A 13 24.36 -22.06 62.52
N THR A 14 24.42 -20.73 62.41
CA THR A 14 23.37 -19.94 61.76
C THR A 14 23.58 -20.05 60.26
N PRO A 15 22.58 -20.49 59.46
CA PRO A 15 22.66 -20.32 58.01
C PRO A 15 22.50 -18.83 57.69
N ILE A 16 23.45 -18.27 56.94
CA ILE A 16 23.32 -16.94 56.36
C ILE A 16 22.38 -17.07 55.15
N PRO A 17 21.21 -16.40 55.11
CA PRO A 17 20.42 -16.36 53.90
C PRO A 17 20.90 -15.17 53.07
N GLY A 18 21.47 -15.41 51.89
CA GLY A 18 21.91 -14.28 51.07
C GLY A 18 22.72 -14.61 49.84
N ARG A 19 22.11 -15.27 48.86
CA ARG A 19 22.44 -15.00 47.46
C ARG A 19 21.13 -14.83 46.72
N VAL A 20 20.76 -13.58 46.46
CA VAL A 20 19.74 -13.27 45.47
C VAL A 20 20.26 -13.80 44.14
N SER A 21 19.68 -14.91 43.68
CA SER A 21 19.89 -15.43 42.34
C SER A 21 19.45 -14.34 41.37
N ARG A 22 20.43 -13.61 40.85
CA ARG A 22 20.20 -12.60 39.83
C ARG A 22 19.88 -13.36 38.55
N ASP A 23 18.60 -13.44 38.21
CA ASP A 23 18.13 -14.08 36.97
C ASP A 23 18.87 -13.49 35.78
N ARG A 24 19.82 -14.24 35.22
CA ARG A 24 20.71 -13.83 34.12
C ARG A 24 20.01 -13.73 32.76
N ASN A 25 18.68 -13.81 32.75
CA ASN A 25 17.87 -13.90 31.53
C ASN A 25 17.19 -12.56 31.17
N ILE A 26 17.39 -11.50 31.93
CA ILE A 26 16.79 -10.17 31.66
C ILE A 26 17.51 -9.41 30.55
N LEU A 27 18.83 -9.55 30.45
CA LEU A 27 19.65 -8.85 29.46
C LEU A 27 19.38 -9.29 28.02
N PRO A 28 19.34 -10.60 27.68
CA PRO A 28 18.98 -11.02 26.32
C PRO A 28 17.54 -10.65 25.97
N LYS A 29 16.60 -10.72 26.93
CA LYS A 29 15.21 -10.31 26.70
C LYS A 29 15.08 -8.82 26.41
N LEU A 30 15.83 -7.98 27.13
CA LEU A 30 15.88 -6.54 26.88
C LEU A 30 16.50 -6.22 25.52
N LEU A 31 17.58 -6.91 25.13
CA LEU A 31 18.18 -6.75 23.81
C LEU A 31 17.22 -7.13 22.68
N ILE A 32 16.49 -8.23 22.82
CA ILE A 32 15.46 -8.64 21.86
C ILE A 32 14.34 -7.60 21.78
N LEU A 33 13.89 -7.06 22.92
CA LEU A 33 12.86 -6.02 22.95
C LEU A 33 13.31 -4.75 22.21
N VAL A 34 14.54 -4.28 22.47
CA VAL A 34 15.09 -3.10 21.78
C VAL A 34 15.25 -3.37 20.28
N ALA A 35 15.75 -4.54 19.89
CA ALA A 35 15.88 -4.92 18.49
C ALA A 35 14.51 -4.96 17.78
N ALA A 36 13.48 -5.50 18.45
CA ALA A 36 12.11 -5.52 17.91
C ALA A 36 11.56 -4.11 17.69
N ILE A 37 11.76 -3.20 18.65
CA ILE A 37 11.35 -1.79 18.52
C ILE A 37 12.08 -1.12 17.35
N LEU A 38 13.39 -1.34 17.22
CA LEU A 38 14.17 -0.80 16.09
C LEU A 38 13.67 -1.31 14.74
N ILE A 39 13.35 -2.60 14.63
CA ILE A 39 12.79 -3.18 13.40
C ILE A 39 11.43 -2.55 13.10
N ILE A 40 10.55 -2.41 14.10
CA ILE A 40 9.24 -1.79 13.93
C ILE A 40 9.40 -0.34 13.44
N VAL A 41 10.25 0.46 14.09
CA VAL A 41 10.50 1.86 13.69
C VAL A 41 11.17 1.93 12.31
N PHE A 42 12.03 0.98 11.95
CA PHE A 42 12.67 0.96 10.64
C PHE A 42 11.72 0.57 9.50
N ILE A 43 10.72 -0.29 9.79
CA ILE A 43 9.72 -0.72 8.81
C ILE A 43 8.57 0.31 8.71
N LEU A 44 8.05 0.76 9.85
CA LEU A 44 6.86 1.64 9.97
C LEU A 44 7.19 3.13 10.09
N GLY A 45 8.45 3.51 10.30
CA GLY A 45 8.84 4.92 10.42
C GLY A 45 8.65 5.67 9.10
N ASP A 46 8.57 7.00 9.19
CA ASP A 46 8.29 7.90 8.06
C ASP A 46 9.24 7.74 6.86
N HIS A 47 10.42 7.14 7.05
CA HIS A 47 11.40 6.88 6.00
C HIS A 47 11.70 5.38 5.82
N GLY A 48 10.83 4.53 6.36
CA GLY A 48 10.98 3.09 6.27
C GLY A 48 10.85 2.55 4.85
N VAL A 49 11.26 1.30 4.69
CA VAL A 49 11.30 0.60 3.40
C VAL A 49 9.92 0.54 2.72
N TYR A 50 8.85 0.54 3.53
CA TYR A 50 7.47 0.55 3.03
C TYR A 50 7.13 1.80 2.22
N ARG A 51 7.57 2.99 2.67
CA ARG A 51 7.32 4.25 1.95
C ARG A 51 8.02 4.30 0.61
N LEU A 52 9.25 3.79 0.53
CA LEU A 52 9.97 3.71 -0.74
C LEU A 52 9.25 2.79 -1.72
N TYR A 53 8.71 1.66 -1.23
CA TYR A 53 7.94 0.74 -2.06
C TYR A 53 6.63 1.36 -2.55
N SER A 54 5.87 2.02 -1.66
CA SER A 54 4.61 2.68 -2.04
C SER A 54 4.85 3.81 -3.05
N MET A 55 5.87 4.64 -2.83
CA MET A 55 6.25 5.72 -3.75
C MET A 55 6.67 5.21 -5.13
N LYS A 56 7.43 4.12 -5.20
CA LYS A 56 7.78 3.50 -6.49
C LYS A 56 6.54 3.01 -7.23
N ARG A 57 5.59 2.39 -6.52
CA ARG A 57 4.34 1.90 -7.10
C ARG A 57 3.45 3.05 -7.58
N GLU A 58 3.34 4.10 -6.79
CA GLU A 58 2.58 5.30 -7.12
C GLU A 58 3.18 6.02 -8.34
N LYS A 59 4.50 6.20 -8.37
CA LYS A 59 5.21 6.72 -9.55
C LYS A 59 4.89 5.91 -10.80
N LYS A 60 4.93 4.58 -10.71
CA LYS A 60 4.63 3.71 -11.85
C LYS A 60 3.20 3.92 -12.34
N ARG A 61 2.22 3.94 -11.43
CA ARG A 61 0.81 4.18 -11.75
C ARG A 61 0.60 5.53 -12.44
N LEU A 62 1.18 6.60 -11.90
CA LEU A 62 1.07 7.95 -12.48
C LEU A 62 1.68 8.02 -13.88
N LEU A 63 2.79 7.32 -14.13
CA LEU A 63 3.39 7.26 -15.47
C LEU A 63 2.51 6.50 -16.46
N GLU A 64 1.87 5.42 -16.04
CA GLU A 64 0.90 4.69 -16.86
C GLU A 64 -0.30 5.59 -17.21
N GLU A 65 -0.83 6.32 -16.23
CA GLU A 65 -1.94 7.26 -16.41
C GLU A 65 -1.57 8.41 -17.35
N ILE A 66 -0.37 8.99 -17.22
CA ILE A 66 0.13 10.01 -18.14
C ILE A 66 0.22 9.47 -19.58
N ASN A 67 0.67 8.24 -19.75
CA ASN A 67 0.77 7.63 -21.08
C ASN A 67 -0.60 7.41 -21.70
N GLN A 68 -1.57 6.90 -20.91
CA GLN A 68 -2.95 6.73 -21.36
C GLN A 68 -3.58 8.06 -21.79
N LEU A 69 -3.45 9.10 -20.96
CA LEU A 69 -3.98 10.43 -21.26
C LEU A 69 -3.35 11.05 -22.51
N ARG A 70 -2.06 10.77 -22.77
CA ARG A 70 -1.38 11.23 -23.99
C ARG A 70 -1.89 10.53 -25.24
N GLU A 71 -2.17 9.24 -25.14
CA GLU A 71 -2.74 8.45 -26.23
C GLU A 71 -4.17 8.92 -26.54
N GLU A 72 -5.00 9.09 -25.52
CA GLU A 72 -6.35 9.67 -25.66
C GLU A 72 -6.30 11.08 -26.27
N GLN A 73 -5.38 11.93 -25.81
CA GLN A 73 -5.20 13.26 -26.37
C GLN A 73 -4.85 13.18 -27.87
N HIS A 74 -3.96 12.27 -28.25
CA HIS A 74 -3.57 12.10 -29.66
C HIS A 74 -4.75 11.64 -30.52
N GLU A 75 -5.54 10.68 -30.03
CA GLU A 75 -6.75 10.23 -30.72
C GLU A 75 -7.79 11.35 -30.87
N LEU A 76 -8.03 12.11 -29.81
CA LEU A 76 -8.97 13.23 -29.82
C LEU A 76 -8.52 14.34 -30.78
N LEU A 77 -7.21 14.62 -30.86
CA LEU A 77 -6.68 15.60 -31.81
C LEU A 77 -6.82 15.13 -33.25
N ALA A 78 -6.54 13.85 -33.53
CA ALA A 78 -6.74 13.27 -34.84
C ALA A 78 -8.24 13.28 -35.24
N GLU A 79 -9.13 12.98 -34.29
CA GLU A 79 -10.57 13.06 -34.51
C GLU A 79 -11.04 14.49 -34.77
N LYS A 80 -10.53 15.45 -33.99
CA LYS A 80 -10.81 16.86 -34.20
C LYS A 80 -10.39 17.30 -35.60
N ASP A 81 -9.18 16.92 -36.04
CA ASP A 81 -8.68 17.25 -37.37
C ASP A 81 -9.58 16.69 -38.48
N ARG A 82 -10.02 15.42 -38.34
CA ARG A 82 -11.01 14.83 -39.27
C ARG A 82 -12.34 15.58 -39.28
N LEU A 83 -12.84 16.00 -38.12
CA LEU A 83 -14.08 16.75 -38.02
C LEU A 83 -13.98 18.18 -38.55
N GLU A 84 -12.79 18.79 -38.59
CA GLU A 84 -12.58 20.14 -39.12
C GLU A 84 -12.29 20.13 -40.62
N ASN A 85 -11.52 19.14 -41.09
CA ASN A 85 -10.93 19.16 -42.43
C ASN A 85 -11.50 18.10 -43.39
N ASP A 86 -12.25 17.10 -42.92
CA ASP A 86 -12.79 16.01 -43.76
C ASP A 86 -14.34 16.04 -43.85
N LEU A 87 -14.84 16.62 -44.94
CA LEU A 87 -16.27 16.69 -45.23
C LEU A 87 -16.93 15.32 -45.45
N GLU A 88 -16.20 14.35 -46.03
CA GLU A 88 -16.74 13.01 -46.27
C GLU A 88 -16.93 12.27 -44.94
N TYR A 89 -15.96 12.44 -44.03
CA TYR A 89 -16.05 11.93 -42.67
C TYR A 89 -17.28 12.49 -41.92
N ILE A 90 -17.50 13.80 -42.01
CA ILE A 90 -18.66 14.47 -41.39
C ILE A 90 -19.98 13.98 -42.00
N GLU A 91 -20.08 13.85 -43.34
CA GLU A 91 -21.29 13.36 -43.99
C GLU A 91 -21.60 11.92 -43.56
N ARG A 92 -20.59 11.04 -43.51
CA ARG A 92 -20.75 9.67 -43.01
C ARG A 92 -21.22 9.65 -41.56
N LEU A 93 -20.58 10.44 -40.69
CA LEU A 93 -20.94 10.53 -39.27
C LEU A 93 -22.39 11.03 -39.08
N ALA A 94 -22.81 12.03 -39.85
CA ALA A 94 -24.16 12.57 -39.84
C ALA A 94 -25.20 11.52 -40.27
N ARG A 95 -24.91 10.74 -41.31
CA ARG A 95 -25.81 9.68 -41.80
C ARG A 95 -25.87 8.48 -40.85
N GLU A 96 -24.73 8.00 -40.37
CA GLU A 96 -24.64 6.77 -39.57
C GLU A 96 -25.05 6.98 -38.11
N ARG A 97 -24.45 7.97 -37.43
CA ARG A 97 -24.70 8.19 -35.99
C ARG A 97 -25.90 9.06 -35.72
N HIS A 98 -26.15 10.05 -36.58
CA HIS A 98 -27.23 11.02 -36.37
C HIS A 98 -28.45 10.80 -37.26
N ARG A 99 -28.39 9.85 -38.21
CA ARG A 99 -29.49 9.54 -39.15
C ARG A 99 -29.99 10.78 -39.91
N MET A 100 -29.11 11.75 -40.14
CA MET A 100 -29.39 12.95 -40.91
C MET A 100 -29.42 12.60 -42.40
N ALA A 101 -30.34 13.23 -43.13
CA ALA A 101 -30.48 13.06 -44.57
C ALA A 101 -30.50 14.42 -45.25
N LYS A 102 -30.05 14.51 -46.51
CA LYS A 102 -30.10 15.77 -47.27
C LYS A 102 -31.55 16.17 -47.53
N ALA A 103 -31.78 17.46 -47.79
CA ALA A 103 -33.12 17.97 -48.09
C ALA A 103 -33.73 17.20 -49.29
N GLY A 104 -34.81 16.45 -49.06
CA GLY A 104 -35.46 15.59 -50.06
C GLY A 104 -35.23 14.08 -49.90
N GLU A 105 -34.33 13.64 -49.02
CA GLU A 105 -34.10 12.22 -48.69
C GLU A 105 -35.01 11.75 -47.54
N LYS A 106 -35.52 10.50 -47.59
CA LYS A 106 -36.40 9.92 -46.55
C LYS A 106 -35.62 8.96 -45.63
N VAL A 107 -35.69 9.19 -44.32
CA VAL A 107 -35.09 8.31 -43.29
C VAL A 107 -36.09 7.22 -42.90
N PHE A 108 -35.74 5.96 -43.14
CA PHE A 108 -36.55 4.82 -42.70
C PHE A 108 -36.09 4.34 -41.32
N LYS A 109 -36.98 4.34 -40.33
CA LYS A 109 -36.78 3.60 -39.06
C LYS A 109 -37.58 2.30 -39.15
N VAL A 110 -36.91 1.17 -38.94
CA VAL A 110 -37.59 -0.12 -38.79
C VAL A 110 -38.30 -0.09 -37.44
N LEU A 111 -39.63 -0.12 -37.45
CA LEU A 111 -40.44 -0.32 -36.25
C LEU A 111 -40.70 -1.82 -36.15
N GLU A 112 -40.31 -2.42 -35.04
CA GLU A 112 -40.69 -3.80 -34.73
C GLU A 112 -42.21 -3.84 -34.54
N LYS A 113 -42.85 -4.73 -35.30
CA LYS A 113 -44.30 -4.93 -35.23
C LYS A 113 -44.62 -5.51 -33.84
N PRO A 114 -45.49 -4.89 -33.03
CA PRO A 114 -45.93 -5.52 -31.80
C PRO A 114 -46.59 -6.86 -32.17
N GLU A 115 -46.10 -7.94 -31.56
CA GLU A 115 -46.68 -9.28 -31.71
C GLU A 115 -48.13 -9.28 -31.18
N PRO A 116 -49.04 -10.03 -31.83
CA PRO A 116 -50.48 -9.99 -31.57
C PRO A 116 -50.89 -10.52 -30.18
#